data_AF-A0A0F9KI75-F1
#
_entry.id   AF-A0A0F9KI75-F1
#
_cell.length_a   1.000
_cell.length_b   1.000
_cell.length_c   1.000
_cell.angle_alpha   90.00
_cell.angle_beta   90.00
_cell.angle_gamma   90.00
#
_symmetry.space_group_name_H-M   'P 1'
#
loop_
_entity.id
_entity.type
_entity.pdbx_description
1 polymer ?
#
loop_
_entity_poly.entity_id
_entity_poly.type
_entity_poly.pdbx_seq_one_letter_code
_entity_poly.pdbx_strand_id
1 'polypeptide(L)' 'MFTVKKVTTFERYCPDGHDLLPETNHAERFCHVCGTSVEERRVRYDAAYCFNCNSRVDPAWNCCPHCGQGR' A
#
# COMPACT_ATOMS: atom_id res chain seq x y z
N MET A 1 17.70 -4.32 11.67
CA MET A 1 17.89 -4.54 10.23
C MET A 1 16.56 -4.83 9.54
N PHE A 2 16.24 -4.08 8.48
CA PHE A 2 15.02 -4.26 7.68
C PHE A 2 15.38 -4.79 6.29
N THR A 3 14.48 -5.60 5.71
CA THR A 3 14.59 -6.15 4.36
C THR A 3 13.44 -5.66 3.50
N VAL A 4 13.71 -5.37 2.24
CA VAL A 4 12.69 -4.92 1.28
C VAL A 4 12.23 -6.12 0.45
N LYS A 5 10.92 -6.33 0.39
CA LYS A 5 10.29 -7.38 -0.40
C LYS A 5 9.29 -6.77 -1.37
N LYS A 6 9.28 -7.27 -2.61
CA LYS A 6 8.26 -6.93 -3.59
C LYS A 6 6.96 -7.63 -3.20
N VAL A 7 5.95 -6.84 -2.86
CA VAL A 7 4.62 -7.32 -2.53
C VAL A 7 3.64 -6.89 -3.60
N THR A 8 2.63 -7.72 -3.85
CA THR A 8 1.57 -7.41 -4.81
C THR A 8 0.33 -6.99 -4.05
N THR A 9 -0.21 -5.81 -4.35
CA THR A 9 -1.54 -5.37 -3.88
C THR A 9 -2.41 -4.99 -5.08
N PHE A 10 -3.68 -4.79 -4.80
CA PHE A 10 -4.61 -4.20 -5.74
C PHE A 10 -4.73 -2.72 -5.41
N GLU A 11 -4.58 -1.87 -6.43
CA GLU A 11 -4.97 -0.47 -6.34
C GLU A 11 -6.16 -0.24 -7.28
N ARG A 12 -7.07 0.62 -6.83
CA ARG A 12 -8.18 1.10 -7.67
C ARG A 12 -7.75 2.39 -8.33
N TYR A 13 -8.03 2.52 -9.62
CA TYR A 13 -7.74 3.71 -10.39
C TYR A 13 -8.91 4.05 -11.31
N CYS A 14 -9.04 5.33 -11.65
CA CYS A 14 -9.97 5.78 -12.69
C CYS A 14 -9.27 5.65 -14.06
N PRO A 15 -9.84 4.95 -15.05
CA PRO A 15 -9.25 4.82 -16.38
C PRO A 15 -9.14 6.16 -17.12
N ASP A 16 -9.98 7.14 -16.77
CA ASP A 16 -9.94 8.50 -17.31
C ASP A 16 -8.83 9.39 -16.70
N GLY A 17 -8.07 8.86 -15.73
CA GLY A 17 -6.90 9.57 -15.17
C GLY A 17 -7.20 10.58 -14.06
N HIS A 18 -8.41 10.55 -13.47
CA HIS A 18 -8.71 11.34 -12.28
C HIS A 18 -8.00 10.79 -11.05
N ASP A 19 -7.35 11.68 -10.29
CA ASP A 19 -6.69 11.35 -9.04
C ASP A 19 -7.74 10.94 -8.00
N LEU A 20 -7.75 9.67 -7.63
CA LEU A 20 -8.57 9.18 -6.53
C LEU A 20 -7.81 9.53 -5.23
N LEU A 21 -8.03 10.74 -4.71
CA LEU A 21 -7.49 11.13 -3.40
C LEU A 21 -7.89 10.09 -2.34
N PRO A 22 -7.00 9.83 -1.37
CA PRO A 22 -6.95 8.54 -0.71
C PRO A 22 -7.90 8.50 0.49
N GLU A 23 -8.30 7.29 0.86
CA GLU A 23 -8.81 6.90 2.19
C GLU A 23 -10.31 7.00 2.50
N THR A 24 -11.18 7.50 1.62
CA THR A 24 -12.63 7.42 1.90
C THR A 24 -13.23 6.17 1.29
N ASN A 25 -13.23 5.10 2.10
CA ASN A 25 -14.06 3.90 1.94
C ASN A 25 -13.81 3.08 0.65
N HIS A 26 -13.15 1.93 0.80
CA HIS A 26 -12.99 0.87 -0.23
C HIS A 26 -14.32 0.24 -0.72
N ALA A 27 -15.47 0.89 -0.53
CA ALA A 27 -16.78 0.48 -1.04
C ALA A 27 -17.14 1.14 -2.38
N GLU A 28 -16.48 2.23 -2.77
CA GLU A 28 -16.88 3.00 -3.94
C GLU A 28 -16.39 2.31 -5.23
N ARG A 29 -17.35 1.88 -6.07
CA ARG A 29 -17.09 1.22 -7.37
C ARG A 29 -17.01 2.22 -8.52
N PHE A 30 -17.19 3.51 -8.25
CA PHE A 30 -17.27 4.57 -9.25
C PHE A 30 -16.40 5.75 -8.84
N CYS A 31 -15.83 6.44 -9.83
CA CYS A 31 -15.05 7.65 -9.63
C CYS A 31 -15.98 8.78 -9.20
N HIS A 32 -15.65 9.46 -8.09
CA HIS A 32 -16.43 10.59 -7.59
C HIS A 32 -16.38 11.84 -8.49
N VAL A 33 -15.44 11.90 -9.44
CA VAL A 33 -15.29 13.04 -10.38
C VAL A 33 -16.11 12.83 -11.65
N CYS A 34 -15.97 11.69 -12.32
CA CYS A 34 -16.62 11.44 -13.61
C CYS A 34 -17.77 10.42 -13.58
N GLY A 35 -17.93 9.69 -12.47
CA GLY A 35 -18.92 8.61 -12.36
C GLY A 35 -18.55 7.31 -13.07
N THR A 36 -17.42 7.24 -13.79
CA THR A 36 -16.93 6.02 -14.45
C THR A 36 -16.61 4.94 -13.41
N SER A 37 -16.82 3.67 -13.74
CA SER A 37 -16.41 2.55 -12.89
C SER A 37 -14.89 2.55 -12.67
N VAL A 38 -14.46 2.49 -11.41
CA VAL A 38 -13.03 2.34 -11.09
C VAL A 38 -12.59 0.92 -11.41
N GLU A 39 -11.40 0.78 -11.97
CA GLU A 39 -10.80 -0.52 -12.26
C GLU A 39 -9.81 -0.90 -11.17
N GLU A 40 -9.62 -2.21 -10.97
CA GLU A 40 -8.64 -2.76 -10.05
C GLU A 40 -7.45 -3.30 -10.85
N ARG A 41 -6.24 -2.81 -10.55
CA ARG A 41 -5.02 -3.41 -11.11
C ARG A 41 -4.10 -3.93 -10.02
N ARG A 42 -3.38 -5.00 -10.37
CA ARG A 42 -2.31 -5.53 -9.54
C ARG A 42 -1.08 -4.63 -9.68
N VAL A 43 -0.68 -4.02 -8.58
CA VAL A 43 0.58 -3.30 -8.48
C VAL A 43 1.56 -4.00 -7.57
N ARG A 44 2.84 -3.85 -7.93
CA ARG A 44 3.96 -4.31 -7.12
C ARG A 44 4.62 -3.11 -6.48
N TYR A 45 4.71 -3.12 -5.16
CA TYR A 45 5.44 -2.10 -4.42
C TYR A 45 6.47 -2.76 -3.50
N ASP A 46 7.48 -1.99 -3.15
CA ASP A 46 8.53 -2.38 -2.23
C ASP A 46 8.04 -2.15 -0.79
N ALA A 47 7.81 -3.24 -0.06
CA ALA A 47 7.42 -3.18 1.35
C ALA A 47 8.59 -3.60 2.23
N ALA A 48 8.83 -2.83 3.29
CA ALA A 48 9.84 -3.17 4.29
C ALA A 48 9.28 -4.19 5.30
N TYR A 49 10.13 -5.15 5.66
CA TYR A 49 9.87 -6.18 6.64
C TYR A 49 11.01 -6.24 7.65
N CYS A 50 10.69 -6.55 8.90
CA CYS A 50 11.70 -6.81 9.91
C CYS A 50 12.47 -8.09 9.55
N PHE A 51 13.80 -8.04 9.56
CA PHE A 51 14.61 -9.23 9.30
C PHE A 51 14.42 -10.31 10.38
N ASN A 52 14.21 -9.89 11.64
CA ASN A 52 14.13 -10.80 12.78
C ASN A 52 12.76 -11.49 12.88
N CYS A 53 11.66 -10.71 12.89
CA CYS A 53 10.32 -11.26 13.10
C CYS A 53 9.47 -11.34 11.82
N ASN A 54 9.99 -10.89 10.68
CA ASN A 54 9.31 -10.90 9.39
C ASN A 54 7.93 -10.18 9.38
N SER A 55 7.71 -9.27 10.34
CA SER A 55 6.54 -8.39 10.34
C SER A 55 6.73 -7.23 9.37
N ARG A 56 5.64 -6.76 8.74
CA ARG A 56 5.66 -5.55 7.90
C ARG A 56 6.01 -4.34 8.78
N VAL A 57 6.94 -3.53 8.32
CA VAL A 57 7.39 -2.33 9.02
C VAL A 57 7.45 -1.16 8.05
N ASP A 58 7.34 0.05 8.55
CA ASP A 58 7.64 1.23 7.75
C ASP A 58 9.17 1.44 7.68
N PRO A 59 9.76 1.67 6.50
CA PRO A 59 11.20 1.90 6.38
C PRO A 59 11.67 3.19 7.07
N ALA A 60 10.78 4.14 7.36
CA ALA A 60 11.10 5.34 8.14
C ALA A 60 11.21 5.08 9.64
N TRP A 61 10.76 3.91 10.13
CA TRP A 61 10.85 3.58 11.56
C TRP A 61 12.29 3.23 11.95
N ASN A 62 12.72 3.65 13.13
CA ASN A 62 14.06 3.33 13.65
C ASN A 62 14.13 1.95 14.32
N CYS A 63 12.98 1.39 14.72
CA CYS A 63 12.87 0.12 15.40
C CYS A 63 11.59 -0.62 14.98
N CYS A 64 11.63 -1.96 15.04
CA CYS A 64 10.46 -2.77 14.78
C CYS A 64 9.53 -2.75 16.02
N PRO A 65 8.26 -2.33 15.91
CA PRO A 65 7.34 -2.31 17.05
C PRO A 65 6.90 -3.71 17.51
N HIS A 66 7.12 -4.74 16.69
CA HIS A 66 6.68 -6.11 16.99
C HIS A 66 7.72 -6.91 17.77
N CYS A 67 9.01 -6.61 17.61
CA CYS A 67 10.08 -7.37 18.28
C CYS A 67 11.18 -6.50 18.90
N GLY A 68 11.09 -5.17 18.82
CA GLY A 68 12.06 -4.24 19.39
C GLY A 68 13.39 -4.15 18.63
N GLN A 69 13.57 -4.91 17.54
CA GLN A 69 14.80 -4.88 16.77
C GLN A 69 15.03 -3.49 16.16
N GLY A 70 16.14 -2.85 16.53
CA GLY A 70 16.62 -1.61 15.91
C GLY A 70 17.02 -1.83 14.45
N ARG A 71 17.01 -0.75 13.66
CA ARG A 71 17.46 -0.75 12.26
C ARG A 71 18.89 -1.25 12.12
#